data_AF-A0A401GR88-F1
#
_entry.id   AF-A0A401GR88-F1
#
_cell.length_a   1.000
_cell.length_b   1.000
_cell.length_c   1.000
_cell.angle_alpha   90.00
_cell.angle_beta   90.00
_cell.angle_gamma   90.00
#
_symmetry.space_group_name_H-M   'P 1'
#
loop_
_entity.id
_entity.type
_entity.pdbx_description
1 polymer ?
#
loop_
_entity_poly.entity_id
_entity_poly.type
_entity_poly.pdbx_seq_one_letter_code
_entity_poly.pdbx_strand_id
1 'polypeptide(L)'
;MVMAPVHLPPPNAAHISLPAQASDPPTLADLTNASRYYDKLSENKRMSTSSRRVTDNDLGQALLYVHKLCDRSGRQGDDAIPTAGIIRDIIRDSLAPLRERVDMLMEKVDTLLEISSQAYNAGCGSGEYRNYKVIPFRNVDGEVEQPEEHDLPLLTTSTAINDLSNDQLNEYMDRYRIQRAANLSRESKLRRLRAFVGCTVDV
;
A
#
# COMPACT_ATOMS: atom_id res chain seq x y z
N MET A 1 -8.33 34.91 -36.78
CA MET A 1 -9.18 33.72 -37.01
C MET A 1 -9.86 33.39 -35.70
N VAL A 2 -11.21 33.32 -35.66
CA VAL A 2 -11.96 32.87 -34.49
C VAL A 2 -11.87 31.34 -34.44
N MET A 3 -11.27 30.76 -33.40
CA MET A 3 -11.23 29.30 -33.25
C MET A 3 -12.59 28.79 -32.75
N ALA A 4 -13.09 27.66 -33.28
CA ALA A 4 -14.39 27.10 -32.90
C ALA A 4 -14.43 26.72 -31.40
N PRO A 5 -15.47 27.07 -30.62
CA PRO A 5 -15.50 26.93 -29.15
C PRO A 5 -15.30 25.50 -28.64
N VAL A 6 -14.76 25.33 -27.43
CA VAL A 6 -14.61 24.00 -26.82
C VAL A 6 -15.99 23.47 -26.44
N HIS A 7 -16.42 22.40 -27.09
CA HIS A 7 -17.72 21.78 -26.80
C HIS A 7 -17.72 21.06 -25.45
N LEU A 8 -18.84 21.20 -24.74
CA LEU A 8 -19.14 20.44 -23.52
C LEU A 8 -19.06 18.93 -23.76
N PRO A 9 -18.74 18.13 -22.72
CA PRO A 9 -18.80 16.69 -22.83
C PRO A 9 -20.25 16.25 -23.05
N PRO A 10 -20.48 15.08 -23.69
CA PRO A 10 -21.82 14.52 -23.85
C PRO A 10 -22.49 14.28 -22.49
N PRO A 11 -23.83 14.24 -22.43
CA PRO A 11 -24.55 13.87 -21.21
C PRO A 11 -24.09 12.51 -20.67
N ASN A 12 -23.81 12.45 -19.37
CA ASN A 12 -23.33 11.24 -18.72
C ASN A 12 -24.48 10.33 -18.26
N ALA A 13 -24.19 9.03 -18.10
CA ALA A 13 -25.18 8.02 -17.73
C ALA A 13 -25.81 8.21 -16.34
N ALA A 14 -25.13 8.95 -15.45
CA ALA A 14 -25.62 9.26 -14.10
C ALA A 14 -26.44 10.57 -14.02
N HIS A 15 -26.65 11.26 -15.15
CA HIS A 15 -27.32 12.56 -15.22
C HIS A 15 -26.73 13.64 -14.29
N ILE A 16 -25.43 13.56 -13.98
CA ILE A 16 -24.72 14.60 -13.26
C ILE A 16 -24.68 15.85 -14.14
N SER A 17 -25.00 17.01 -13.57
CA SER A 17 -25.04 18.28 -14.30
C SER A 17 -23.72 18.57 -14.99
N LEU A 18 -23.78 18.88 -16.29
CA LEU A 18 -22.65 19.31 -17.08
C LEU A 18 -22.12 20.66 -16.56
N PRO A 19 -20.82 20.94 -16.72
CA PRO A 19 -20.28 22.26 -16.42
C PRO A 19 -20.87 23.31 -17.36
N ALA A 20 -20.79 24.59 -16.98
CA ALA A 20 -21.16 25.68 -17.87
C ALA A 20 -20.28 25.69 -19.13
N GLN A 21 -20.82 26.20 -20.23
CA GLN A 21 -20.06 26.41 -21.46
C GLN A 21 -18.86 27.31 -21.16
N ALA A 22 -17.66 26.85 -21.52
CA ALA A 22 -16.44 27.59 -21.27
C ALA A 22 -16.39 28.90 -22.06
N SER A 23 -15.71 29.89 -21.48
CA SER A 23 -15.43 31.17 -22.14
C SER A 23 -14.49 30.98 -23.34
N ASP A 24 -14.48 31.94 -24.28
CA ASP A 24 -13.49 31.99 -25.36
C ASP A 24 -12.69 33.30 -25.29
N PRO A 25 -11.43 33.26 -24.82
CA PRO A 25 -10.66 32.08 -24.42
C PRO A 25 -11.08 31.47 -23.07
N PRO A 26 -10.78 30.17 -22.84
CA PRO A 26 -11.04 29.52 -21.57
C PRO A 26 -10.29 30.18 -20.41
N THR A 27 -10.99 30.36 -19.29
CA THR A 27 -10.46 30.92 -18.06
C THR A 27 -10.03 29.84 -17.07
N LEU A 28 -9.29 30.23 -16.02
CA LEU A 28 -8.98 29.35 -14.89
C LEU A 28 -10.27 28.84 -14.20
N ALA A 29 -11.33 29.66 -14.19
CA ALA A 29 -12.63 29.26 -13.64
C ALA A 29 -13.27 28.14 -14.48
N ASP A 30 -13.14 28.18 -15.81
CA ASP A 30 -13.64 27.14 -16.72
C ASP A 30 -12.94 25.80 -16.46
N LEU A 31 -11.63 25.82 -16.25
CA LEU A 31 -10.85 24.63 -15.90
C LEU A 31 -11.16 24.09 -14.50
N THR A 32 -11.31 24.98 -13.52
CA THR A 32 -11.71 24.58 -12.16
C THR A 32 -13.09 23.92 -12.17
N ASN A 33 -14.03 24.46 -12.95
CA ASN A 33 -15.36 23.89 -13.10
C ASN A 33 -15.33 22.54 -13.83
N ALA A 34 -14.48 22.39 -14.86
CA ALA A 34 -14.28 21.12 -15.55
C ALA A 34 -13.64 20.05 -14.65
N SER A 35 -12.66 20.42 -13.81
CA SER A 35 -12.05 19.53 -12.81
C SER A 35 -13.08 19.09 -11.77
N ARG A 36 -13.82 20.03 -11.18
CA ARG A 36 -14.90 19.71 -10.22
C ARG A 36 -15.96 18.80 -10.82
N TYR A 37 -16.24 18.95 -12.11
CA TYR A 37 -17.15 18.06 -12.82
C TYR A 37 -16.59 16.63 -12.92
N TYR A 38 -15.32 16.48 -13.28
CA TYR A 38 -14.62 15.18 -13.28
C TYR A 38 -14.60 14.53 -11.89
N ASP A 39 -14.36 15.30 -10.83
CA ASP A 39 -14.33 14.80 -9.46
C ASP A 39 -15.70 14.27 -9.03
N LYS A 40 -16.79 15.00 -9.34
CA LYS A 40 -18.17 14.55 -9.09
C LYS A 40 -18.51 13.25 -9.81
N LEU A 41 -18.05 13.10 -11.05
CA LEU A 41 -18.24 11.85 -11.80
C LEU A 41 -17.48 10.69 -11.15
N SER A 42 -16.22 10.94 -10.75
CA SER A 42 -15.36 9.95 -10.11
C SER A 42 -15.92 9.50 -8.76
N GLU A 43 -16.39 10.46 -7.96
CA GLU A 43 -17.02 10.23 -6.67
C GLU A 43 -18.32 9.43 -6.81
N ASN A 44 -19.19 9.80 -7.76
CA ASN A 44 -20.40 9.04 -8.05
C ASN A 44 -20.08 7.61 -8.50
N LYS A 45 -19.05 7.43 -9.35
CA LYS A 45 -18.61 6.10 -9.75
C LYS A 45 -18.15 5.29 -8.55
N ARG A 46 -17.46 5.87 -7.57
CA ARG A 46 -17.00 5.15 -6.37
C ARG A 46 -18.13 4.78 -5.43
N MET A 47 -19.09 5.68 -5.22
CA MET A 47 -20.11 5.53 -4.17
C MET A 47 -21.44 4.94 -4.64
N SER A 48 -21.75 4.94 -5.94
CA SER A 48 -23.07 4.55 -6.41
C SER A 48 -23.20 3.04 -6.64
N THR A 49 -24.20 2.43 -6.02
CA THR A 49 -24.67 1.05 -6.26
C THR A 49 -25.86 1.00 -7.23
N SER A 50 -26.25 2.15 -7.80
CA SER A 50 -27.42 2.30 -8.65
C SER A 50 -27.17 1.80 -10.08
N SER A 51 -28.26 1.41 -10.77
CA SER A 51 -28.23 1.05 -12.19
C SER A 51 -27.87 2.21 -13.13
N ARG A 52 -28.00 3.46 -12.66
CA ARG A 52 -27.56 4.68 -13.36
C ARG A 52 -26.23 5.18 -12.77
N ARG A 53 -25.15 4.45 -13.06
CA ARG A 53 -23.80 4.76 -12.58
C ARG A 53 -22.96 5.37 -13.69
N VAL A 54 -22.07 6.28 -13.32
CA VAL A 54 -21.03 6.83 -14.22
C VAL A 54 -20.21 5.70 -14.83
N THR A 55 -20.06 5.72 -16.15
CA THR A 55 -19.28 4.76 -16.92
C THR A 55 -17.81 5.19 -17.08
N ASP A 56 -16.94 4.27 -17.50
CA ASP A 56 -15.56 4.63 -17.90
C ASP A 56 -15.54 5.63 -19.07
N ASN A 57 -16.49 5.52 -20.00
CA ASN A 57 -16.61 6.46 -21.11
C ASN A 57 -16.97 7.87 -20.63
N ASP A 58 -17.86 8.01 -19.63
CA ASP A 58 -18.20 9.31 -19.07
C ASP A 58 -16.98 10.01 -18.43
N LEU A 59 -16.16 9.24 -17.69
CA LEU A 59 -14.90 9.74 -17.13
C LEU A 59 -13.90 10.12 -18.22
N GLY A 60 -13.77 9.29 -19.26
CA GLY A 60 -12.90 9.56 -20.40
C GLY A 60 -13.30 10.85 -21.13
N GLN A 61 -14.60 11.08 -21.35
CA GLN A 61 -15.09 12.30 -21.99
C GLN A 61 -14.88 13.55 -21.13
N ALA A 62 -15.07 13.45 -19.81
CA ALA A 62 -14.79 14.55 -18.89
C ALA A 62 -13.29 14.89 -18.83
N LEU A 63 -12.42 13.89 -18.83
CA LEU A 63 -10.97 14.10 -18.87
C LEU A 63 -10.52 14.72 -20.20
N LEU A 64 -11.06 14.24 -21.33
CA LEU A 64 -10.83 14.84 -22.65
C LEU A 64 -11.31 16.29 -22.71
N TYR A 65 -12.41 16.62 -22.05
CA TYR A 65 -12.91 18.00 -21.96
C TYR A 65 -11.94 18.90 -21.20
N VAL A 66 -11.42 18.46 -20.04
CA VAL A 66 -10.37 19.18 -19.30
C VAL A 66 -9.14 19.39 -20.19
N HIS A 67 -8.68 18.36 -20.90
CA HIS A 67 -7.52 18.46 -21.80
C HIS A 67 -7.73 19.49 -22.92
N LYS A 68 -8.91 19.49 -23.56
CA LYS A 68 -9.24 20.45 -24.64
C LYS A 68 -9.27 21.91 -24.15
N LEU A 69 -9.72 22.13 -22.92
CA LEU A 69 -9.69 23.47 -22.30
C LEU A 69 -8.25 23.91 -22.02
N CYS A 70 -7.39 23.00 -21.52
CA CYS A 70 -5.98 23.27 -21.27
C CYS A 70 -5.18 23.53 -22.55
N ASP A 71 -5.39 22.73 -23.59
CA ASP A 71 -4.73 22.92 -24.89
C ASP A 71 -5.06 24.29 -25.51
N ARG A 72 -6.26 24.81 -25.23
CA ARG A 72 -6.71 26.09 -25.74
C ARG A 72 -6.21 27.26 -24.90
N SER A 73 -6.13 27.13 -23.58
CA SER A 73 -5.54 28.17 -22.73
C SER A 73 -4.03 28.31 -22.96
N GLY A 74 -3.31 27.20 -23.13
CA GLY A 74 -1.86 27.20 -23.38
C GLY A 74 -1.42 27.77 -24.74
N ARG A 75 -2.34 27.95 -25.69
CA ARG A 75 -2.04 28.51 -27.02
C ARG A 75 -2.13 30.04 -27.10
N GLN A 76 -2.54 30.74 -26.04
CA GLN A 76 -2.78 32.20 -26.08
C GLN A 76 -1.76 33.08 -25.32
N GLY A 77 -0.63 32.53 -24.86
CA GLY A 77 0.49 33.32 -24.30
C GLY A 77 0.78 33.02 -22.83
N ASP A 78 1.94 33.48 -22.36
CA ASP A 78 2.74 33.12 -21.16
C ASP A 78 2.06 32.81 -19.80
N ASP A 79 0.74 32.93 -19.66
CA ASP A 79 -0.03 32.46 -18.51
C ASP A 79 -0.47 31.00 -18.70
N ALA A 80 0.50 30.10 -18.87
CA ALA A 80 0.27 28.67 -18.93
C ALA A 80 -0.38 28.21 -17.62
N ILE A 81 -1.69 27.97 -17.65
CA ILE A 81 -2.43 27.37 -16.53
C ILE A 81 -1.69 26.08 -16.15
N PRO A 82 -1.33 25.86 -14.87
CA PRO A 82 -0.45 24.78 -14.44
C PRO A 82 -1.17 23.42 -14.54
N THR A 83 -1.35 22.98 -15.77
CA THR A 83 -2.07 21.79 -16.22
C THR A 83 -1.36 20.53 -15.73
N ALA A 84 -0.03 20.60 -15.65
CA ALA A 84 0.80 19.56 -15.06
C ALA A 84 0.51 19.37 -13.55
N GLY A 85 0.04 20.39 -12.83
CA GLY A 85 -0.32 20.29 -11.42
C GLY A 85 -1.59 19.46 -11.23
N ILE A 86 -2.67 19.83 -11.94
CA ILE A 86 -3.97 19.13 -11.86
C ILE A 86 -3.85 17.67 -12.30
N ILE A 87 -3.18 17.39 -13.43
CA ILE A 87 -2.97 16.02 -13.91
C ILE A 87 -2.11 15.22 -12.92
N ARG A 88 -1.08 15.84 -12.33
CA ARG A 88 -0.24 15.21 -11.31
C ARG A 88 -1.04 14.87 -10.05
N ASP A 89 -1.96 15.74 -9.64
CA ASP A 89 -2.78 15.51 -8.46
C ASP A 89 -3.82 14.40 -8.70
N ILE A 90 -4.47 14.37 -9.87
CA ILE A 90 -5.37 13.25 -10.25
C ILE A 90 -4.64 11.90 -10.28
N ILE A 91 -3.43 11.87 -10.86
CA ILE A 91 -2.60 10.65 -10.89
C ILE A 91 -2.19 10.26 -9.47
N ARG A 92 -1.75 11.21 -8.65
CA ARG A 92 -1.36 10.97 -7.25
C ARG A 92 -2.53 10.41 -6.44
N ASP A 93 -3.72 11.00 -6.57
CA ASP A 93 -4.91 10.59 -5.82
C ASP A 93 -5.43 9.23 -6.26
N SER A 94 -5.23 8.87 -7.53
CA SER A 94 -5.58 7.54 -8.05
C SER A 94 -4.59 6.46 -7.62
N LEU A 95 -3.31 6.81 -7.44
CA LEU A 95 -2.26 5.88 -7.02
C LEU A 95 -2.20 5.68 -5.50
N ALA A 96 -2.59 6.67 -4.70
CA ALA A 96 -2.60 6.59 -3.24
C ALA A 96 -3.34 5.34 -2.68
N PRO A 97 -4.61 5.05 -3.08
CA PRO A 97 -5.31 3.87 -2.57
C PRO A 97 -4.74 2.54 -3.09
N LEU A 98 -4.06 2.55 -4.25
CA LEU A 98 -3.37 1.36 -4.75
C LEU A 98 -2.13 1.08 -3.91
N ARG A 99 -1.37 2.12 -3.56
CA ARG A 99 -0.20 2.00 -2.68
C ARG A 99 -0.59 1.43 -1.32
N GLU A 100 -1.62 1.99 -0.69
CA GLU A 100 -2.13 1.49 0.59
C GLU A 100 -2.55 0.01 0.53
N ARG A 101 -3.18 -0.41 -0.58
CA ARG A 101 -3.55 -1.82 -0.79
C ARG A 101 -2.34 -2.73 -0.97
N VAL A 102 -1.30 -2.27 -1.66
CA VAL A 102 -0.05 -3.02 -1.83
C VAL A 102 0.64 -3.17 -0.48
N ASP A 103 0.74 -2.08 0.30
CA ASP A 103 1.34 -2.10 1.63
C ASP A 103 0.60 -3.08 2.56
N MET A 104 -0.74 -3.04 2.57
CA MET A 104 -1.56 -4.01 3.32
C MET A 104 -1.41 -5.46 2.83
N LEU A 105 -1.24 -5.67 1.52
CA LEU A 105 -1.04 -7.02 0.98
C LEU A 105 0.33 -7.56 1.37
N MET A 106 1.36 -6.72 1.32
CA MET A 106 2.71 -7.09 1.74
C MET A 106 2.71 -7.52 3.21
N GLU A 107 2.12 -6.73 4.12
CA GLU A 107 2.00 -7.06 5.55
C GLU A 107 1.28 -8.42 5.78
N LYS A 108 0.26 -8.72 4.98
CA LYS A 108 -0.46 -10.00 5.07
C LYS A 108 0.34 -11.18 4.57
N VAL A 109 1.02 -11.05 3.42
CA VAL A 109 1.92 -12.10 2.89
C VAL A 109 3.00 -12.44 3.92
N ASP A 110 3.50 -11.40 4.54
CA ASP A 110 4.50 -11.45 5.58
C ASP A 110 4.07 -12.21 6.83
N THR A 111 2.89 -11.89 7.35
CA THR A 111 2.27 -12.61 8.46
C THR A 111 2.04 -14.08 8.10
N LEU A 112 1.63 -14.36 6.85
CA LEU A 112 1.44 -15.73 6.38
C LEU A 112 2.76 -16.51 6.30
N LEU A 113 3.85 -15.87 5.87
CA LEU A 113 5.16 -16.51 5.81
C LEU A 113 5.64 -16.91 7.21
N GLU A 114 5.47 -16.02 8.20
CA GLU A 114 5.77 -16.31 9.60
C GLU A 114 4.96 -17.50 10.13
N ILE A 115 3.63 -17.44 10.02
CA ILE A 115 2.74 -18.52 10.47
C ILE A 115 3.06 -19.85 9.77
N SER A 116 3.33 -19.81 8.46
CA SER A 116 3.68 -21.02 7.71
C SER A 116 5.01 -21.62 8.16
N SER A 117 5.96 -20.78 8.56
CA SER A 117 7.27 -21.21 9.06
C SER A 117 7.13 -21.81 10.44
N GLN A 118 6.36 -21.18 11.33
CA GLN A 118 6.03 -21.72 12.66
C GLN A 118 5.32 -23.07 12.57
N ALA A 119 4.31 -23.20 11.70
CA ALA A 119 3.58 -24.44 11.50
C ALA A 119 4.47 -25.56 10.92
N TYR A 120 5.36 -25.19 9.97
CA TYR A 120 6.35 -26.12 9.45
C TYR A 120 7.31 -26.59 10.54
N ASN A 121 7.84 -25.67 11.35
CA ASN A 121 8.77 -25.96 12.44
C ASN A 121 8.14 -26.86 13.50
N ALA A 122 6.86 -26.66 13.81
CA ALA A 122 6.11 -27.52 14.73
C ALA A 122 6.02 -28.96 14.25
N GLY A 123 5.96 -29.18 12.93
CA GLY A 123 6.00 -30.50 12.32
C GLY A 123 7.39 -31.14 12.22
N CYS A 124 8.47 -30.40 12.56
CA CYS A 124 9.85 -30.88 12.45
C CYS A 124 10.39 -31.52 13.75
N GLY A 125 9.63 -31.51 14.84
CA GLY A 125 10.10 -32.03 16.13
C GLY A 125 11.32 -31.25 16.63
N SER A 126 12.44 -31.92 16.89
CA SER A 126 13.69 -31.30 17.35
C SER A 126 14.47 -30.56 16.25
N GLY A 127 14.08 -30.73 14.98
CA GLY A 127 14.80 -30.14 13.85
C GLY A 127 16.04 -30.92 13.40
N GLU A 128 16.48 -31.95 14.14
CA GLU A 128 17.71 -32.72 13.84
C GLU A 128 17.62 -33.50 12.52
N TYR A 129 16.44 -34.03 12.18
CA TYR A 129 16.21 -34.74 10.91
C TYR A 129 15.72 -33.82 9.79
N ARG A 130 15.09 -32.70 10.17
CA ARG A 130 14.49 -31.74 9.25
C ARG A 130 14.59 -30.36 9.87
N ASN A 131 15.57 -29.59 9.41
CA ASN A 131 15.83 -28.26 9.96
C ASN A 131 14.59 -27.37 9.90
N TYR A 132 14.45 -26.54 10.93
CA TYR A 132 13.48 -25.45 10.98
C TYR A 132 13.73 -24.45 9.86
N LYS A 133 12.64 -23.85 9.37
CA LYS A 133 12.69 -22.63 8.59
C LYS A 133 13.04 -21.46 9.50
N VAL A 134 14.02 -20.68 9.06
CA VAL A 134 14.41 -19.43 9.71
C VAL A 134 13.29 -18.42 9.54
N ILE A 135 12.86 -17.82 10.65
CA ILE A 135 11.93 -16.70 10.67
C ILE A 135 12.79 -15.42 10.65
N PRO A 136 12.65 -14.53 9.67
CA PRO A 136 13.44 -13.31 9.63
C PRO A 136 12.96 -12.28 10.66
N PHE A 137 13.80 -11.30 10.96
CA PHE A 137 13.42 -10.15 11.78
C PHE A 137 12.65 -9.12 10.96
N ARG A 138 11.82 -8.34 11.67
CA ARG A 138 10.99 -7.28 11.10
C ARG A 138 11.26 -5.96 11.80
N ASN A 139 11.79 -5.01 11.03
CA ASN A 139 11.97 -3.65 11.51
C ASN A 139 10.66 -2.87 11.57
N VAL A 140 10.69 -1.70 12.21
CA VAL A 140 9.54 -0.78 12.28
C VAL A 140 9.14 -0.31 10.87
N ASP A 141 10.11 -0.21 9.97
CA ASP A 141 9.92 0.20 8.58
C ASP A 141 9.46 -0.96 7.66
N GLY A 142 9.26 -2.16 8.21
CA GLY A 142 8.83 -3.34 7.44
C GLY A 142 9.95 -4.06 6.68
N GLU A 143 11.18 -3.58 6.78
CA GLU A 143 12.34 -4.27 6.21
C GLU A 143 12.57 -5.61 6.91
N VAL A 144 12.96 -6.60 6.09
CA VAL A 144 13.17 -7.99 6.48
C VAL A 144 14.68 -8.20 6.61
N GLU A 145 15.15 -8.52 7.81
CA GLU A 145 16.56 -8.77 8.09
C GLU A 145 16.76 -10.23 8.47
N GLN A 146 17.84 -10.85 7.98
CA GLN A 146 18.19 -12.20 8.43
C GLN A 146 18.95 -12.16 9.76
N PRO A 147 18.82 -13.18 10.63
CA PRO A 147 19.56 -13.19 11.89
C PRO A 147 21.09 -13.15 11.72
N GLU A 148 21.62 -13.70 10.63
CA GLU A 148 23.05 -13.70 10.33
C GLU A 148 23.62 -12.29 10.12
N GLU A 149 22.80 -11.33 9.70
CA GLU A 149 23.20 -9.92 9.51
C GLU A 149 23.53 -9.23 10.84
N HIS A 150 23.16 -9.84 11.97
CA HIS A 150 23.36 -9.33 13.33
C HIS A 150 24.24 -10.26 14.18
N ASP A 151 25.07 -11.08 13.55
CA ASP A 151 25.93 -12.07 14.22
C ASP A 151 25.14 -13.06 15.11
N LEU A 152 23.85 -13.28 14.82
CA LEU A 152 23.01 -14.22 15.55
C LEU A 152 22.97 -15.60 14.85
N PRO A 153 23.08 -16.70 15.63
CA PRO A 153 23.11 -18.05 15.08
C PRO A 153 21.73 -18.48 14.61
N LEU A 154 21.62 -19.01 13.38
CA LEU A 154 20.34 -19.48 12.86
C LEU A 154 19.67 -20.54 13.75
N LEU A 155 18.40 -20.31 14.06
CA LEU A 155 17.58 -21.21 14.88
C LEU A 155 17.02 -22.37 14.05
N THR A 156 17.90 -23.20 13.49
CA THR A 156 17.52 -24.32 12.60
C THR A 156 17.19 -25.62 13.33
N THR A 157 17.55 -25.75 14.61
CA THR A 157 17.26 -26.93 15.44
C THR A 157 16.92 -26.52 16.88
N SER A 158 16.32 -27.43 17.66
CA SER A 158 16.07 -27.18 19.09
C SER A 158 17.36 -27.01 19.87
N THR A 159 18.42 -27.73 19.48
CA THR A 159 19.76 -27.62 20.05
C THR A 159 20.33 -26.21 19.85
N ALA A 160 20.24 -25.66 18.63
CA ALA A 160 20.67 -24.30 18.33
C ALA A 160 19.95 -23.24 19.20
N ILE A 161 18.66 -23.44 19.49
CA ILE A 161 17.91 -22.57 20.40
C ILE A 161 18.40 -22.70 21.86
N ASN A 162 18.71 -23.91 22.30
CA ASN A 162 19.14 -24.19 23.68
C ASN A 162 20.54 -23.64 24.00
N ASP A 163 21.41 -23.65 22.99
CA ASP A 163 22.82 -23.26 23.08
C ASP A 163 23.03 -21.74 22.98
N LEU A 164 21.97 -20.95 22.73
CA LEU A 164 22.04 -19.49 22.70
C LEU A 164 22.64 -18.91 23.97
N SER A 165 23.62 -18.02 23.86
CA SER A 165 24.07 -17.23 25.02
C SER A 165 22.92 -16.37 25.58
N ASN A 166 23.05 -15.86 26.81
CA ASN A 166 22.02 -14.97 27.37
C ASN A 166 21.84 -13.70 26.53
N ASP A 167 22.92 -13.19 25.96
CA ASP A 167 22.90 -11.98 25.15
C ASP A 167 22.20 -12.23 23.81
N GLN A 168 22.54 -13.30 23.10
CA GLN A 168 21.85 -13.72 21.87
C GLN A 168 20.37 -14.02 22.12
N LEU A 169 20.05 -14.73 23.20
CA LEU A 169 18.66 -15.02 23.58
C LEU A 169 17.88 -13.74 23.86
N ASN A 170 18.49 -12.78 24.55
CA ASN A 170 17.90 -11.47 24.69
C ASN A 170 17.72 -10.87 23.28
N GLU A 171 18.76 -10.70 22.48
CA GLU A 171 18.64 -10.05 21.19
C GLU A 171 17.52 -10.63 20.30
N TYR A 172 17.39 -11.96 20.25
CA TYR A 172 16.25 -12.64 19.60
C TYR A 172 14.88 -12.20 20.14
N MET A 173 14.73 -12.15 21.47
CA MET A 173 13.50 -11.70 22.11
C MET A 173 13.16 -10.23 21.80
N ASP A 174 14.17 -9.35 21.66
CA ASP A 174 13.94 -7.94 21.29
C ASP A 174 13.54 -7.82 19.81
N ARG A 175 14.30 -8.46 18.91
CA ARG A 175 14.08 -8.40 17.47
C ARG A 175 12.73 -8.98 17.06
N TYR A 176 12.32 -10.10 17.65
CA TYR A 176 10.99 -10.68 17.45
C TYR A 176 9.89 -9.99 18.28
N ARG A 177 10.23 -8.97 19.08
CA ARG A 177 9.30 -8.24 19.96
C ARG A 177 8.51 -9.16 20.89
N ILE A 178 9.13 -10.25 21.33
CA ILE A 178 8.53 -11.20 22.27
C ILE A 178 8.51 -10.53 23.64
N GLN A 179 7.31 -10.33 24.21
CA GLN A 179 7.15 -9.62 25.48
C GLN A 179 8.07 -10.16 26.58
N ARG A 180 8.81 -9.24 27.21
CA ARG A 180 9.68 -9.51 28.36
C ARG A 180 9.04 -8.95 29.63
N ALA A 181 8.85 -9.81 30.63
CA ALA A 181 8.76 -9.33 32.00
C ALA A 181 10.19 -9.12 32.52
N ALA A 182 10.41 -8.07 33.32
CA ALA A 182 11.74 -7.60 33.74
C ALA A 182 12.63 -8.69 34.38
N ASN A 183 12.03 -9.72 34.98
CA ASN A 183 12.75 -10.77 35.72
C ASN A 183 12.47 -12.19 35.19
N LEU A 184 12.25 -12.37 33.87
CA LEU A 184 12.09 -13.71 33.30
C LEU A 184 13.38 -14.52 33.44
N SER A 185 13.27 -15.73 34.00
CA SER A 185 14.36 -16.71 34.00
C SER A 185 14.77 -17.06 32.57
N ARG A 186 16.02 -17.48 32.38
CA ARG A 186 16.54 -17.96 31.08
C ARG A 186 15.64 -19.04 30.47
N GLU A 187 15.22 -20.00 31.27
CA GLU A 187 14.32 -21.08 30.83
C GLU A 187 12.96 -20.54 30.33
N SER A 188 12.40 -19.54 31.02
CA SER A 188 11.14 -18.91 30.60
C SER A 188 11.30 -18.15 29.28
N LYS A 189 12.46 -17.50 29.07
CA LYS A 189 12.80 -16.84 27.80
C LYS A 189 12.93 -17.86 26.67
N LEU A 190 13.67 -18.95 26.90
CA LEU A 190 13.80 -20.04 25.93
C LEU A 190 12.45 -20.65 25.58
N ARG A 191 11.59 -20.90 26.56
CA ARG A 191 10.23 -21.42 26.32
C ARG A 191 9.41 -20.50 25.42
N ARG A 192 9.48 -19.18 25.64
CA ARG A 192 8.80 -18.19 24.79
C ARG A 192 9.39 -18.13 23.38
N LEU A 193 10.72 -18.18 23.26
CA LEU A 193 11.38 -18.19 21.95
C LEU A 193 11.06 -19.48 21.18
N ARG A 194 11.10 -20.65 21.82
CA ARG A 194 10.70 -21.93 21.21
C ARG A 194 9.25 -21.89 20.73
N ALA A 195 8.34 -21.40 21.58
CA ALA A 195 6.93 -21.24 21.21
C ALA A 195 6.76 -20.31 20.00
N PHE A 196 7.49 -19.20 19.95
CA PHE A 196 7.47 -18.27 18.82
C PHE A 196 8.03 -18.90 17.53
N VAL A 197 9.13 -19.66 17.60
CA VAL A 197 9.72 -20.32 16.43
C VAL A 197 8.88 -21.50 15.94
N GLY A 198 7.98 -22.02 16.78
CA GLY A 198 7.21 -23.24 16.52
C GLY A 198 7.93 -24.52 16.95
N CYS A 199 8.94 -24.44 17.82
CA CYS A 199 9.58 -25.63 18.40
C CYS A 199 8.69 -26.23 19.50
N THR A 200 8.23 -27.46 19.30
CA THR A 200 7.32 -28.18 20.22
C THR A 200 8.02 -29.13 21.19
N VAL A 201 9.34 -29.27 21.10
CA VAL A 201 10.11 -30.15 21.98
C VAL A 201 10.37 -29.46 23.30
N ASP A 202 9.80 -30.01 24.37
CA ASP A 202 10.21 -29.73 25.74
C ASP A 202 11.48 -30.53 26.03
N VAL A 203 12.58 -29.82 26.25
CA VAL A 203 13.85 -30.36 26.78
C VAL A 203 13.95 -29.99 28.24
#